data_AF-A0A875RVT6-F1
#
_entry.id   AF-A0A875RVT6-F1
#
_cell.length_a   1.000
_cell.length_b   1.000
_cell.length_c   1.000
_cell.angle_alpha   90.00
_cell.angle_beta   90.00
_cell.angle_gamma   90.00
#
_symmetry.space_group_name_H-M   'P 1'
#
loop_
_entity.id
_entity.type
_entity.pdbx_description
1 polymer ?
#
loop_
_entity_poly.entity_id
_entity_poly.type
_entity_poly.pdbx_seq_one_letter_code
_entity_poly.pdbx_strand_id
1 'polypeptide(L)'
;MTLPSLPERPEISQQPMIVDPDKLEYSLVPPDVAESYKQFEVSVSPYFKELPNNKLDELYKDKSLMDGYLLEKYGDQYTMFRDTIVSDLKKQLVYCQKQSEKYEKETVPQIDRINKALENYHTLLDRFNSSQVEMYDKMNKSSKKSMMEMMEADLREADDQCKQTVDEIMGIPGEVAEEELGKFIQKYKLIRQKYYLKKEKLSRMSEERVGEIV
;
A
#
# COMPACT_ATOMS: atom_id res chain seq x y z
N MET A 1 10.11 7.54 -2.20
CA MET A 1 8.80 7.45 -2.86
C MET A 1 7.80 8.19 -2.01
N THR A 2 7.24 9.29 -2.52
CA THR A 2 6.31 10.17 -1.80
C THR A 2 4.90 9.56 -1.81
N LEU A 3 4.34 9.33 -0.61
CA LEU A 3 2.95 8.91 -0.43
C LEU A 3 2.00 9.95 -1.05
N PRO A 4 0.94 9.52 -1.77
CA PRO A 4 -0.06 10.44 -2.26
C PRO A 4 -0.85 11.02 -1.08
N SER A 5 -0.93 12.34 -1.01
CA SER A 5 -1.71 13.07 -0.01
C SER A 5 -3.19 12.70 -0.12
N LEU A 6 -3.81 12.36 1.01
CA LEU A 6 -5.26 12.20 1.13
C LEU A 6 -5.97 13.48 0.66
N PRO A 7 -7.06 13.39 -0.13
CA PRO A 7 -7.80 14.56 -0.55
C PRO A 7 -8.44 15.24 0.67
N GLU A 8 -8.26 16.56 0.75
CA GLU A 8 -8.86 17.41 1.79
C GLU A 8 -10.38 17.23 1.82
N ARG A 9 -10.92 17.09 3.04
CA ARG A 9 -12.36 16.96 3.30
C ARG A 9 -13.05 18.26 2.88
N PRO A 10 -14.02 18.26 1.95
CA PRO A 10 -14.71 19.48 1.59
C PRO A 10 -15.52 20.00 2.79
N GLU A 11 -15.28 21.25 3.16
CA GLU A 11 -16.10 21.98 4.13
C GLU A 11 -17.54 22.05 3.59
N ILE A 12 -18.49 21.47 4.35
CA ILE A 12 -19.90 21.49 3.98
C ILE A 12 -20.43 22.90 4.23
N SER A 13 -20.38 23.74 3.19
CA SER A 13 -21.06 25.03 3.17
C SER A 13 -22.57 24.81 3.24
N GLN A 14 -23.20 25.27 4.32
CA GLN A 14 -24.65 25.24 4.52
C GLN A 14 -25.35 26.30 3.66
N GLN A 15 -25.20 26.24 2.35
CA GLN A 15 -26.13 26.90 1.44
C GLN A 15 -27.34 25.98 1.23
N PRO A 16 -28.58 26.50 1.17
CA PRO A 16 -29.74 25.70 0.81
C PRO A 16 -29.54 25.21 -0.63
N MET A 17 -29.10 23.96 -0.77
CA MET A 17 -28.89 23.32 -2.05
C MET A 17 -30.26 23.17 -2.71
N ILE A 18 -30.55 24.01 -3.71
CA ILE A 18 -31.75 23.86 -4.55
C ILE A 18 -31.49 22.60 -5.39
N VAL A 19 -32.02 21.48 -4.94
CA VAL A 19 -31.88 20.19 -5.61
C VAL A 19 -32.74 20.22 -6.87
N ASP A 20 -32.10 20.09 -8.03
CA ASP A 20 -32.78 19.94 -9.32
C ASP A 20 -33.40 18.53 -9.40
N PRO A 21 -34.73 18.40 -9.32
CA PRO A 21 -35.39 17.09 -9.20
C PRO A 21 -35.17 16.19 -10.43
N ASP A 22 -34.86 16.78 -11.59
CA ASP A 22 -34.67 16.06 -12.86
C ASP A 22 -33.24 15.50 -13.02
N LYS A 23 -32.31 15.86 -12.14
CA LYS A 23 -30.91 15.37 -12.16
C LYS A 23 -30.61 14.32 -11.09
N LEU A 24 -31.63 13.88 -10.36
CA LEU A 24 -31.47 12.86 -9.35
C LEU A 24 -31.42 11.48 -9.99
N GLU A 25 -30.37 10.72 -9.70
CA GLU A 25 -30.25 9.31 -10.11
C GLU A 25 -31.34 8.41 -9.49
N TYR A 26 -32.03 8.92 -8.45
CA TYR A 26 -33.07 8.21 -7.71
C TYR A 26 -34.29 9.10 -7.53
N SER A 27 -35.50 8.51 -7.61
CA SER A 27 -36.74 9.24 -7.42
C SER A 27 -36.83 9.83 -5.99
N LEU A 28 -37.22 11.11 -5.88
CA LEU A 28 -37.42 11.79 -4.60
C LEU A 28 -38.44 11.11 -3.69
N VAL A 29 -39.41 10.42 -4.29
CA VAL A 29 -40.39 9.61 -3.58
C VAL A 29 -40.12 8.14 -3.92
N PRO A 30 -39.87 7.27 -2.92
CA PRO A 30 -39.70 5.85 -3.15
C PRO A 30 -40.89 5.26 -3.92
N PRO A 31 -40.67 4.38 -4.91
CA PRO A 31 -41.75 3.78 -5.71
C PRO A 31 -42.80 3.08 -4.85
N ASP A 32 -42.37 2.36 -3.80
CA ASP A 32 -43.25 1.64 -2.87
C ASP A 32 -44.23 2.58 -2.14
N VAL A 33 -43.79 3.80 -1.85
CA VAL A 33 -44.61 4.85 -1.21
C VAL A 33 -45.51 5.49 -2.26
N ALA A 34 -45.02 5.76 -3.47
CA ALA A 34 -45.79 6.36 -4.55
C ALA A 34 -46.91 5.43 -5.08
N GLU A 35 -46.66 4.12 -5.16
CA GLU A 35 -47.62 3.14 -5.69
C GLU A 35 -48.90 3.04 -4.85
N SER A 36 -48.78 3.14 -3.53
CA SER A 36 -49.92 3.15 -2.61
C SER A 36 -50.90 4.33 -2.85
N TYR A 37 -50.44 5.38 -3.55
CA TYR A 37 -51.21 6.59 -3.83
C TYR A 37 -51.47 6.80 -5.34
N LYS A 38 -50.99 5.92 -6.22
CA LYS A 38 -51.33 5.92 -7.67
C LYS A 38 -52.77 5.49 -7.94
N GLN A 39 -53.44 4.82 -6.99
CA GLN A 39 -54.80 4.31 -7.13
C GLN A 39 -55.87 5.22 -6.50
N PHE A 40 -55.62 6.52 -6.47
CA PHE A 40 -56.61 7.44 -5.91
C PHE A 40 -57.73 7.73 -6.92
N GLU A 41 -58.86 7.04 -6.80
CA GLU A 41 -60.07 7.38 -7.57
C GLU A 41 -60.66 8.69 -7.06
N VAL A 42 -60.42 9.76 -7.81
CA VAL A 42 -60.99 11.08 -7.55
C VAL A 42 -62.49 11.04 -7.87
N SER A 43 -63.30 10.93 -6.82
CA SER A 43 -64.76 11.01 -6.93
C SER A 43 -65.20 12.47 -7.03
N VAL A 44 -65.73 12.84 -8.18
CA VAL A 44 -66.24 14.17 -8.46
C VAL A 44 -67.57 14.36 -7.72
N SER A 45 -67.70 15.46 -6.99
CA SER A 45 -68.89 15.78 -6.21
C SER A 45 -70.17 15.72 -7.07
N PRO A 46 -71.29 15.18 -6.57
CA PRO A 46 -72.54 15.09 -7.34
C PRO A 46 -73.05 16.46 -7.82
N TYR A 47 -72.70 17.54 -7.12
CA TYR A 47 -73.01 18.92 -7.48
C TYR A 47 -72.47 19.34 -8.86
N PHE A 48 -71.41 18.70 -9.36
CA PHE A 48 -70.88 18.98 -10.70
C PHE A 48 -71.84 18.58 -11.83
N LYS A 49 -72.79 17.66 -11.56
CA LYS A 49 -73.83 17.27 -12.53
C LYS A 49 -74.94 18.32 -12.65
N GLU A 50 -75.04 19.22 -11.67
CA GLU A 50 -76.08 20.26 -11.60
C GLU A 50 -75.57 21.62 -12.09
N LEU A 51 -74.26 21.76 -12.30
CA LEU A 51 -73.65 23.01 -12.75
C LEU A 51 -73.85 23.23 -14.26
N PRO A 52 -74.12 24.47 -14.70
CA PRO A 52 -74.11 24.83 -16.11
C PRO A 52 -72.72 24.62 -16.73
N ASN A 53 -72.66 24.17 -17.99
CA ASN A 53 -71.41 23.91 -18.71
C ASN A 53 -70.42 25.09 -18.69
N ASN A 54 -70.92 26.34 -18.72
CA ASN A 54 -70.07 27.53 -18.68
C ASN A 54 -69.26 27.67 -17.37
N LYS A 55 -69.80 27.18 -16.24
CA LYS A 55 -69.12 27.18 -14.94
C LYS A 55 -68.18 26.00 -14.77
N LEU A 56 -68.47 24.87 -15.41
CA LEU A 56 -67.56 23.74 -15.52
C LEU A 56 -66.33 24.11 -16.37
N ASP A 57 -66.53 24.85 -17.46
CA ASP A 57 -65.44 25.36 -18.29
C ASP A 57 -64.55 26.37 -17.55
N GLU A 58 -65.13 27.21 -16.70
CA GLU A 58 -64.39 28.16 -15.85
C GLU A 58 -63.51 27.41 -14.84
N LEU A 59 -64.06 26.38 -14.19
CA LEU A 59 -63.33 25.53 -13.25
C LEU A 59 -62.25 24.67 -13.91
N TYR A 60 -62.49 24.20 -15.14
CA TYR A 60 -61.51 23.44 -15.89
C TYR A 60 -60.34 24.31 -16.36
N LYS A 61 -60.61 25.57 -16.72
CA LYS A 61 -59.59 26.53 -17.17
C LYS A 61 -58.81 27.15 -16.02
N ASP A 62 -59.43 27.32 -14.86
CA ASP A 62 -58.77 27.84 -13.66
C ASP A 62 -58.16 26.72 -12.82
N LYS A 63 -56.86 26.51 -13.04
CA LYS A 63 -56.07 25.52 -12.31
C LYS A 63 -56.09 25.75 -10.79
N SER A 64 -56.12 27.00 -10.32
CA SER A 64 -56.09 27.30 -8.89
C SER A 64 -57.38 26.90 -8.18
N LEU A 65 -58.52 27.01 -8.84
CA LEU A 65 -59.81 26.54 -8.31
C LEU A 65 -59.87 25.02 -8.20
N MET A 66 -59.34 24.31 -9.20
CA MET A 66 -59.23 22.85 -9.15
C MET A 66 -58.27 22.37 -8.06
N ASP A 67 -57.10 23.00 -7.95
CA ASP A 67 -56.12 22.69 -6.90
C ASP A 67 -56.73 22.92 -5.50
N GLY A 68 -57.49 24.01 -5.32
CA GLY A 68 -58.20 24.30 -4.08
C GLY A 68 -59.26 23.26 -3.72
N TYR A 69 -60.08 22.85 -4.68
CA TYR A 69 -61.08 21.79 -4.48
C TYR A 69 -60.45 20.44 -4.12
N LEU A 70 -59.36 20.06 -4.80
CA LEU A 70 -58.64 18.82 -4.50
C LEU A 70 -57.98 18.86 -3.12
N LEU A 71 -57.42 20.02 -2.73
CA LEU A 71 -56.87 20.22 -1.38
C LEU A 71 -57.95 20.19 -0.30
N GLU A 72 -59.13 20.75 -0.54
CA GLU A 72 -60.23 20.73 0.43
C GLU A 72 -60.78 19.31 0.64
N LYS A 73 -60.95 18.55 -0.45
CA LYS A 73 -61.52 17.19 -0.39
C LYS A 73 -60.52 16.12 0.06
N TYR A 74 -59.25 16.26 -0.33
CA TYR A 74 -58.25 15.20 -0.19
C TYR A 74 -56.98 15.66 0.55
N GLY A 75 -56.98 16.88 1.09
CA GLY A 75 -55.84 17.47 1.80
C GLY A 75 -55.33 16.64 2.98
N ASP A 76 -56.23 15.97 3.71
CA ASP A 76 -55.85 15.09 4.81
C ASP A 76 -55.03 13.88 4.33
N GLN A 77 -55.38 13.31 3.18
CA GLN A 77 -54.66 12.18 2.59
C GLN A 77 -53.30 12.60 2.02
N TYR A 78 -53.22 13.77 1.40
CA TYR A 78 -51.95 14.36 0.99
C TYR A 78 -51.06 14.69 2.20
N THR A 79 -51.65 15.14 3.30
CA THR A 79 -50.95 15.41 4.56
C THR A 79 -50.40 14.12 5.16
N MET A 80 -51.20 13.05 5.21
CA MET A 80 -50.75 11.72 5.64
C MET A 80 -49.62 11.16 4.77
N PHE A 81 -49.73 11.30 3.45
CA PHE A 81 -48.69 10.91 2.50
C PHE A 81 -47.38 11.65 2.75
N ARG A 82 -47.46 12.99 2.86
CA ARG A 82 -46.32 13.85 3.18
C ARG A 82 -45.67 13.44 4.49
N ASP A 83 -46.45 13.23 5.54
CA ASP A 83 -45.94 12.90 6.87
C ASP A 83 -45.27 11.52 6.88
N THR A 84 -45.77 10.58 6.07
CA THR A 84 -45.15 9.25 5.87
C THR A 84 -43.78 9.38 5.20
N ILE A 85 -43.71 10.13 4.10
CA ILE A 85 -42.44 10.42 3.40
C ILE A 85 -41.43 11.09 4.35
N VAL A 86 -41.86 12.11 5.09
CA VAL A 86 -41.00 12.82 6.04
C VAL A 86 -40.51 11.88 7.15
N SER A 87 -41.36 10.99 7.64
CA SER A 87 -40.99 9.98 8.64
C SER A 87 -39.93 9.02 8.13
N ASP A 88 -40.08 8.52 6.91
CA ASP A 88 -39.13 7.58 6.33
C ASP A 88 -37.80 8.24 5.97
N LEU A 89 -37.82 9.47 5.45
CA LEU A 89 -36.61 10.27 5.25
C LEU A 89 -35.87 10.51 6.57
N LYS A 90 -36.58 10.77 7.68
CA LYS A 90 -35.95 10.89 9.01
C LYS A 90 -35.29 9.59 9.44
N LYS A 91 -35.93 8.43 9.22
CA LYS A 91 -35.33 7.12 9.54
C LYS A 91 -34.07 6.87 8.72
N GLN A 92 -34.10 7.18 7.42
CA GLN A 92 -32.95 7.05 6.54
C GLN A 92 -31.81 7.97 6.99
N LEU A 93 -32.10 9.21 7.34
CA LEU A 93 -31.09 10.15 7.85
C LEU A 93 -30.42 9.63 9.13
N VAL A 94 -31.20 9.13 10.09
CA VAL A 94 -30.66 8.52 11.32
C VAL A 94 -29.82 7.28 11.02
N TYR A 95 -30.25 6.45 10.07
CA TYR A 95 -29.50 5.28 9.64
C TYR A 95 -28.16 5.66 9.01
N CYS A 96 -28.17 6.61 8.07
CA CYS A 96 -26.96 7.12 7.41
C CYS A 96 -25.98 7.74 8.42
N GLN A 97 -26.48 8.51 9.39
CA GLN A 97 -25.65 9.06 10.47
C GLN A 97 -25.00 7.96 11.30
N LYS A 98 -25.77 6.95 11.74
CA LYS A 98 -25.22 5.80 12.48
C LYS A 98 -24.17 5.04 11.68
N GLN A 99 -24.40 4.83 10.39
CA GLN A 99 -23.47 4.12 9.54
C GLN A 99 -22.18 4.92 9.30
N SER A 100 -22.30 6.24 9.13
CA SER A 100 -21.15 7.15 9.04
C SER A 100 -20.33 7.14 10.33
N GLU A 101 -20.98 7.24 11.49
CA GLU A 101 -20.30 7.17 12.78
C GLU A 101 -19.60 5.82 12.98
N LYS A 102 -20.25 4.72 12.60
CA LYS A 102 -19.66 3.38 12.68
C LYS A 102 -18.41 3.27 11.82
N TYR A 103 -18.47 3.78 10.59
CA TYR A 103 -17.32 3.80 9.69
C TYR A 103 -16.15 4.58 10.28
N GLU A 104 -16.40 5.78 10.82
CA GLU A 104 -15.36 6.60 11.44
C GLU A 104 -14.78 5.97 12.72
N LYS A 105 -15.61 5.32 13.55
CA LYS A 105 -15.19 4.77 14.86
C LYS A 105 -14.56 3.38 14.77
N GLU A 106 -15.01 2.55 13.83
CA GLU A 106 -14.60 1.14 13.76
C GLU A 106 -13.70 0.88 12.54
N THR A 107 -14.13 1.32 11.35
CA THR A 107 -13.48 0.96 10.09
C THR A 107 -12.18 1.74 9.89
N VAL A 108 -12.20 3.06 10.10
CA VAL A 108 -10.99 3.90 9.93
C VAL A 108 -9.84 3.44 10.84
N PRO A 109 -10.03 3.23 12.15
CA PRO A 109 -8.94 2.76 13.02
C PRO A 109 -8.44 1.36 12.66
N GLN A 110 -9.30 0.50 12.13
CA GLN A 110 -8.90 -0.83 11.68
C GLN A 110 -8.00 -0.75 10.44
N ILE A 111 -8.34 0.12 9.48
CA ILE A 111 -7.51 0.42 8.31
C ILE A 111 -6.14 0.95 8.76
N ASP A 112 -6.11 1.91 9.69
CA ASP A 112 -4.85 2.47 10.20
C ASP A 112 -3.97 1.42 10.87
N ARG A 113 -4.56 0.49 11.63
CA ARG A 113 -3.82 -0.64 12.24
C ARG A 113 -3.22 -1.56 11.18
N ILE A 114 -3.97 -1.87 10.13
CA ILE A 114 -3.50 -2.71 9.02
C ILE A 114 -2.36 -2.01 8.29
N ASN A 115 -2.49 -0.72 7.99
CA ASN A 115 -1.45 0.06 7.33
C ASN A 115 -0.15 0.08 8.14
N LYS A 116 -0.23 0.29 9.46
CA LYS A 116 0.94 0.20 10.36
C LYS A 116 1.57 -1.19 10.38
N ALA A 117 0.76 -2.25 10.40
CA ALA A 117 1.27 -3.61 10.34
C ALA A 117 2.01 -3.87 9.01
N LEU A 118 1.46 -3.40 7.89
CA LEU A 118 2.07 -3.54 6.58
C LEU A 118 3.42 -2.82 6.49
N GLU A 119 3.53 -1.61 7.03
CA GLU A 119 4.79 -0.86 7.10
C GLU A 119 5.87 -1.60 7.92
N ASN A 120 5.47 -2.21 9.04
CA ASN A 120 6.37 -3.06 9.83
C ASN A 120 6.84 -4.29 9.05
N TYR A 121 5.94 -4.94 8.28
CA TYR A 121 6.31 -6.07 7.44
C TYR A 121 7.26 -5.69 6.31
N HIS A 122 7.05 -4.54 5.66
CA HIS A 122 7.98 -4.02 4.66
C HIS A 122 9.38 -3.79 5.26
N THR A 123 9.44 -3.15 6.42
CA THR A 123 10.71 -2.93 7.14
C THR A 123 11.40 -4.24 7.48
N LEU A 124 10.64 -5.26 7.90
CA LEU A 124 11.19 -6.58 8.22
C LEU A 124 11.70 -7.30 6.96
N LEU A 125 10.97 -7.18 5.86
CA LEU A 125 11.36 -7.75 4.57
C LEU A 125 12.66 -7.13 4.06
N ASP A 126 12.82 -5.81 4.17
CA ASP A 126 14.05 -5.11 3.78
C ASP A 126 15.26 -5.58 4.60
N ARG A 127 15.07 -5.78 5.91
CA ARG A 127 16.10 -6.37 6.78
C ARG A 127 16.43 -7.80 6.38
N PHE A 128 15.42 -8.60 6.07
CA PHE A 128 15.61 -9.97 5.60
C PHE A 128 16.41 -10.02 4.30
N ASN A 129 16.04 -9.20 3.32
CA ASN A 129 16.75 -9.10 2.04
C ASN A 129 18.20 -8.67 2.24
N SER A 130 18.45 -7.68 3.09
CA SER A 130 19.81 -7.22 3.42
C SER A 130 20.63 -8.36 4.05
N SER A 131 20.04 -9.09 5.00
CA SER A 131 20.67 -10.26 5.63
C SER A 131 20.95 -11.38 4.63
N GLN A 132 20.04 -11.61 3.69
CA GLN A 132 20.20 -12.61 2.64
C GLN A 132 21.37 -12.26 1.71
N VAL A 133 21.50 -10.98 1.31
CA VAL A 133 22.64 -10.50 0.53
C VAL A 133 23.94 -10.71 1.31
N GLU A 134 24.00 -10.31 2.58
CA GLU A 134 25.19 -10.55 3.43
C GLU A 134 25.56 -12.03 3.54
N MET A 135 24.56 -12.90 3.64
CA MET A 135 24.78 -14.34 3.69
C MET A 135 25.41 -14.83 2.38
N TYR A 136 24.87 -14.43 1.23
CA TYR A 136 25.45 -14.80 -0.06
C TYR A 136 26.87 -14.26 -0.24
N ASP A 137 27.14 -13.03 0.18
CA ASP A 137 28.49 -12.44 0.14
C ASP A 137 29.48 -13.24 1.01
N LYS A 138 29.09 -13.59 2.24
CA LYS A 138 29.91 -14.41 3.15
C LYS A 138 30.15 -15.81 2.61
N MET A 139 29.12 -16.41 2.00
CA MET A 139 29.20 -17.74 1.39
C MET A 139 30.11 -17.71 0.15
N ASN A 140 30.01 -16.67 -0.67
CA ASN A 140 30.85 -16.52 -1.86
C ASN A 140 32.32 -16.27 -1.48
N LYS A 141 32.59 -15.44 -0.46
CA LYS A 141 33.95 -15.25 0.10
C LYS A 141 34.52 -16.54 0.71
N SER A 142 33.66 -17.36 1.31
CA SER A 142 34.04 -18.66 1.87
C SER A 142 34.00 -19.79 0.84
N SER A 143 33.68 -19.50 -0.43
CA SER A 143 33.63 -20.52 -1.46
C SER A 143 35.03 -21.08 -1.70
N LYS A 144 35.09 -22.37 -2.07
CA LYS A 144 36.36 -23.03 -2.44
C LYS A 144 37.14 -22.20 -3.46
N LYS A 145 36.45 -21.66 -4.46
CA LYS A 145 37.03 -20.79 -5.50
C LYS A 145 37.65 -19.52 -4.90
N SER A 146 36.90 -18.75 -4.11
CA SER A 146 37.41 -17.52 -3.50
C SER A 146 38.57 -17.78 -2.54
N MET A 147 38.54 -18.89 -1.79
CA MET A 147 39.65 -19.30 -0.91
C MET A 147 40.90 -19.67 -1.71
N MET A 148 40.75 -20.38 -2.84
CA MET A 148 41.87 -20.71 -3.73
C MET A 148 42.47 -19.44 -4.36
N GLU A 149 41.65 -18.52 -4.87
CA GLU A 149 42.10 -17.24 -5.42
C GLU A 149 42.87 -16.41 -4.38
N MET A 150 42.40 -16.38 -3.12
CA MET A 150 43.10 -15.72 -2.02
C MET A 150 44.45 -16.39 -1.70
N MET A 151 44.49 -17.72 -1.65
CA MET A 151 45.75 -18.47 -1.46
C MET A 151 46.74 -18.27 -2.60
N GLU A 152 46.28 -18.15 -3.84
CA GLU A 152 47.11 -17.84 -5.01
C GLU A 152 47.67 -16.42 -4.96
N ALA A 153 46.89 -15.44 -4.52
CA ALA A 153 47.36 -14.07 -4.32
C ALA A 153 48.43 -14.01 -3.23
N ASP A 154 48.17 -14.66 -2.09
CA ASP A 154 49.13 -14.81 -0.99
C ASP A 154 50.45 -15.49 -1.42
N LEU A 155 50.38 -16.46 -2.34
CA LEU A 155 51.56 -17.14 -2.88
C LEU A 155 52.38 -16.22 -3.77
N ARG A 156 51.72 -15.42 -4.62
CA ARG A 156 52.38 -14.42 -5.45
C ARG A 156 53.09 -13.38 -4.58
N GLU A 157 52.40 -12.86 -3.56
CA GLU A 157 52.99 -11.91 -2.62
C GLU A 157 54.21 -12.49 -1.89
N ALA A 158 54.12 -13.74 -1.41
CA ALA A 158 55.24 -14.40 -0.74
C ALA A 158 56.45 -14.64 -1.69
N ASP A 159 56.20 -14.91 -2.97
CA ASP A 159 57.27 -15.05 -3.97
C ASP A 159 57.94 -13.71 -4.26
N ASP A 160 57.17 -12.63 -4.37
CA ASP A 160 57.68 -11.28 -4.59
C ASP A 160 58.45 -10.77 -3.36
N GLN A 161 57.97 -11.03 -2.14
CA GLN A 161 58.72 -10.76 -0.91
C GLN A 161 60.04 -11.53 -0.85
N CYS A 162 60.05 -12.77 -1.34
CA CYS A 162 61.28 -13.57 -1.45
C CYS A 162 62.27 -12.92 -2.42
N LYS A 163 61.82 -12.52 -3.62
CA LYS A 163 62.66 -11.82 -4.61
C LYS A 163 63.20 -10.52 -4.04
N GLN A 164 62.34 -9.71 -3.42
CA GLN A 164 62.74 -8.46 -2.80
C GLN A 164 63.80 -8.67 -1.71
N THR A 165 63.65 -9.71 -0.87
CA THR A 165 64.62 -10.03 0.18
C THR A 165 65.97 -10.48 -0.40
N VAL A 166 65.99 -11.09 -1.59
CA VAL A 166 67.22 -11.45 -2.32
C VAL A 166 67.84 -10.21 -2.96
N ASP A 167 67.04 -9.37 -3.61
CA ASP A 167 67.48 -8.14 -4.25
C ASP A 167 68.05 -7.14 -3.23
N GLU A 168 67.46 -7.08 -2.02
CA GLU A 168 67.94 -6.29 -0.88
C GLU A 168 69.41 -6.57 -0.54
N ILE A 169 69.90 -7.79 -0.76
CA ILE A 169 71.26 -8.20 -0.41
C ILE A 169 72.20 -8.18 -1.60
N MET A 170 71.70 -8.59 -2.76
CA MET A 170 72.45 -8.47 -4.01
C MET A 170 72.74 -7.00 -4.37
N GLY A 171 71.94 -6.06 -3.85
CA GLY A 171 72.14 -4.62 -4.00
C GLY A 171 73.18 -3.99 -3.06
N ILE A 172 73.74 -4.74 -2.10
CA ILE A 172 74.76 -4.21 -1.17
C ILE A 172 76.12 -4.21 -1.88
N PRO A 173 76.76 -3.04 -2.10
CA PRO A 173 78.07 -2.97 -2.73
C PRO A 173 79.17 -3.35 -1.71
N GLY A 174 79.72 -4.57 -1.83
CA GLY A 174 80.86 -5.03 -1.01
C GLY A 174 80.64 -6.41 -0.37
N GLU A 175 81.49 -6.78 0.59
CA GLU A 175 81.28 -7.98 1.43
C GLU A 175 80.12 -7.72 2.41
N VAL A 176 79.11 -8.58 2.37
CA VAL A 176 77.95 -8.53 3.28
C VAL A 176 78.40 -8.95 4.68
N ALA A 177 78.09 -8.13 5.68
CA ALA A 177 78.42 -8.45 7.07
C ALA A 177 77.73 -9.75 7.52
N GLU A 178 78.44 -10.59 8.30
CA GLU A 178 77.97 -11.91 8.72
C GLU A 178 76.63 -11.86 9.49
N GLU A 179 76.39 -10.78 10.23
CA GLU A 179 75.13 -10.54 10.95
C GLU A 179 73.95 -10.21 10.03
N GLU A 180 74.19 -9.49 8.93
CA GLU A 180 73.18 -9.19 7.92
C GLU A 180 72.85 -10.43 7.09
N LEU A 181 73.88 -11.22 6.77
CA LEU A 181 73.73 -12.52 6.12
C LEU A 181 72.96 -13.51 7.00
N GLY A 182 73.18 -13.52 8.32
CA GLY A 182 72.43 -14.34 9.27
C GLY A 182 70.95 -13.98 9.32
N LYS A 183 70.62 -12.67 9.37
CA LYS A 183 69.24 -12.16 9.35
C LYS A 183 68.53 -12.49 8.04
N PHE A 184 69.24 -12.38 6.92
CA PHE A 184 68.74 -12.78 5.61
C PHE A 184 68.35 -14.25 5.56
N ILE A 185 69.28 -15.14 5.93
CA ILE A 185 69.06 -16.58 5.84
C ILE A 185 67.83 -16.96 6.67
N GLN A 186 67.65 -16.36 7.85
CA GLN A 186 66.46 -16.57 8.66
C GLN A 186 65.17 -16.04 7.98
N LYS A 187 65.17 -14.78 7.52
CA LYS A 187 64.01 -14.15 6.86
C LYS A 187 63.62 -14.92 5.59
N TYR A 188 64.59 -15.21 4.72
CA TYR A 188 64.41 -15.96 3.48
C TYR A 188 63.89 -17.38 3.75
N LYS A 189 64.49 -18.11 4.70
CA LYS A 189 64.06 -19.46 5.06
C LYS A 189 62.61 -19.48 5.55
N LEU A 190 62.22 -18.53 6.40
CA LEU A 190 60.85 -18.41 6.91
C LEU A 190 59.83 -18.12 5.79
N ILE A 191 60.12 -17.14 4.93
CA ILE A 191 59.24 -16.78 3.81
C ILE A 191 59.11 -17.98 2.85
N ARG A 192 60.21 -18.65 2.52
CA ARG A 192 60.22 -19.78 1.58
C ARG A 192 59.54 -21.02 2.15
N GLN A 193 59.68 -21.30 3.45
CA GLN A 193 58.91 -22.36 4.12
C GLN A 193 57.41 -22.09 4.04
N LYS A 194 56.99 -20.86 4.33
CA LYS A 194 55.58 -20.45 4.27
C LYS A 194 55.04 -20.56 2.84
N TYR A 195 55.83 -20.16 1.84
CA TYR A 195 55.49 -20.31 0.43
C TYR A 195 55.25 -21.77 0.05
N TYR A 196 56.19 -22.68 0.30
CA TYR A 196 56.03 -24.08 -0.09
C TYR A 196 54.89 -24.77 0.65
N LEU A 197 54.68 -24.46 1.93
CA LEU A 197 53.56 -24.98 2.70
C LEU A 197 52.21 -24.54 2.09
N LYS A 198 52.08 -23.26 1.71
CA LYS A 198 50.86 -22.75 1.05
C LYS A 198 50.68 -23.36 -0.33
N LYS A 199 51.75 -23.54 -1.10
CA LYS A 199 51.72 -24.13 -2.44
C LYS A 199 51.24 -25.58 -2.40
N GLU A 200 51.72 -26.35 -1.43
CA GLU A 200 51.26 -27.70 -1.19
C GLU A 200 49.77 -27.74 -0.80
N LYS A 201 49.35 -26.88 0.15
CA LYS A 201 47.94 -26.79 0.56
C LYS A 201 47.02 -26.42 -0.60
N LEU A 202 47.42 -25.47 -1.45
CA LEU A 202 46.66 -25.09 -2.64
C LEU A 202 46.55 -26.26 -3.63
N SER A 203 47.66 -26.98 -3.88
CA SER A 203 47.65 -28.19 -4.72
C SER A 203 46.65 -29.23 -4.19
N ARG A 204 46.69 -29.49 -2.87
CA ARG A 204 45.75 -30.42 -2.23
C ARG A 204 44.29 -29.96 -2.29
N MET A 205 44.02 -28.65 -2.26
CA MET A 205 42.67 -28.12 -2.45
C MET A 205 42.19 -28.26 -3.90
N SER A 206 43.09 -28.15 -4.87
CA SER A 206 42.76 -28.33 -6.30
C SER A 206 42.52 -29.79 -6.67
N GLU A 207 43.14 -30.73 -5.96
CA GLU A 207 42.80 -32.14 -6.03
C GLU A 207 41.36 -32.33 -5.53
N GLU A 208 40.46 -32.82 -6.39
CA GLU A 208 39.11 -33.27 -6.01
C GLU A 208 39.18 -34.56 -5.19
N ARG A 209 39.91 -34.55 -4.06
CA ARG A 209 39.71 -35.60 -3.06
C ARG A 209 38.36 -35.37 -2.43
N VAL A 210 37.38 -36.06 -2.99
CA VAL A 210 36.10 -36.41 -2.39
C VAL A 210 36.40 -37.17 -1.10
N GLY A 211 36.67 -36.43 -0.02
CA GLY A 211 36.36 -36.87 1.32
C GLY A 211 34.97 -36.35 1.60
N GLU A 212 33.96 -37.12 1.18
CA GLU A 212 32.58 -36.92 1.62
C GLU A 212 32.60 -36.80 3.15
N ILE A 213 32.24 -35.61 3.66
CA ILE A 213 31.70 -35.52 5.00
C ILE A 213 30.26 -36.00 4.84
N VAL A 214 30.07 -37.31 4.98
CA VAL A 214 28.76 -37.92 5.30
C VAL A 214 28.39 -37.54 6.72
#